data_AF-A0A534C834-F1
#
_entry.id   AF-A0A534C834-F1
#
_cell.length_a   1.000
_cell.length_b   1.000
_cell.length_c   1.000
_cell.angle_alpha   90.00
_cell.angle_beta   90.00
_cell.angle_gamma   90.00
#
_symmetry.space_group_name_H-M   'P 1'
#
loop_
_entity.id
_entity.type
_entity.pdbx_description
1 polymer ?
#
loop_
_entity_poly.entity_id
_entity_poly.type
_entity_poly.pdbx_seq_one_letter_code
_entity_poly.pdbx_strand_id
1 'polypeptide(L)'
;PFRFFVAEIPEKFILMPPSYPARWQTEYRISRAFGDAWLKASERPVLRVPSLITPGEWNFLLNPLQRDFSLKWVIAGPSTYTFDHRLLEQS
;
A
#
# COMPACT_ATOMS: atom_id res chain seq x y z
N PRO A 1 14.08 -14.00 -8.63
CA PRO A 1 12.89 -13.96 -9.50
C PRO A 1 11.78 -13.17 -8.80
N PHE A 2 11.19 -12.20 -9.48
CA PHE A 2 10.09 -11.41 -8.91
C PHE A 2 8.78 -12.20 -8.96
N ARG A 3 7.91 -11.96 -7.99
CA ARG A 3 6.60 -12.61 -7.88
C ARG A 3 5.55 -11.54 -7.65
N PHE A 4 4.37 -11.76 -8.20
CA PHE A 4 3.22 -10.91 -7.91
C PHE A 4 2.03 -11.73 -7.41
N PHE A 5 1.19 -11.04 -6.66
CA PHE A 5 -0.09 -11.52 -6.15
C PHE A 5 -1.16 -10.54 -6.61
N VAL A 6 -2.38 -11.04 -6.78
CA VAL A 6 -3.55 -10.20 -6.98
C VAL A 6 -4.39 -10.29 -5.72
N ALA A 7 -4.74 -9.14 -5.15
CA ALA A 7 -5.57 -9.05 -3.96
C ALA A 7 -6.84 -8.25 -4.25
N GLU A 8 -7.99 -8.80 -3.86
CA GLU A 8 -9.28 -8.12 -3.85
C GLU A 8 -9.69 -7.82 -2.41
N ILE A 9 -9.66 -6.54 -2.06
CA ILE A 9 -9.92 -6.06 -0.71
C ILE A 9 -11.30 -5.39 -0.70
N PRO A 10 -12.28 -5.89 0.09
CA PRO A 10 -13.57 -5.23 0.20
C PRO A 10 -13.42 -3.81 0.75
N GLU A 11 -14.07 -2.82 0.13
CA GLU A 11 -13.92 -1.39 0.46
C GLU A 11 -14.16 -1.07 1.94
N LYS A 12 -15.07 -1.80 2.60
CA LYS A 12 -15.34 -1.64 4.03
C LYS A 12 -14.11 -1.85 4.93
N PHE A 13 -13.06 -2.52 4.45
CA PHE A 13 -11.80 -2.73 5.17
C PHE A 13 -10.73 -1.69 4.86
N ILE A 14 -11.02 -0.73 3.99
CA ILE A 14 -10.11 0.32 3.56
C ILE A 14 -10.45 1.62 4.29
N LEU A 15 -9.50 2.16 5.03
CA LEU A 15 -9.56 3.54 5.51
C LEU A 15 -9.18 4.48 4.37
N MET A 16 -10.09 5.43 4.09
CA MET A 16 -9.91 6.46 3.06
C MET A 16 -9.91 7.84 3.75
N PRO A 17 -8.74 8.35 4.15
CA PRO A 17 -8.64 9.67 4.76
C PRO A 17 -9.18 10.76 3.82
N PRO A 18 -9.90 11.77 4.34
CA PRO A 18 -10.36 12.89 3.53
C PRO A 18 -9.23 13.83 3.10
N SER A 19 -8.11 13.82 3.83
CA SER A 19 -6.92 14.61 3.54
C SER A 19 -5.66 13.91 4.07
N TYR A 20 -4.50 14.38 3.62
CA TYR A 20 -3.19 13.92 4.06
C TYR A 20 -2.40 15.11 4.63
N PRO A 21 -1.46 14.87 5.57
CA PRO A 21 -0.71 15.96 6.20
C PRO A 21 0.05 16.82 5.20
N ALA A 22 0.12 18.12 5.42
CA ALA A 22 0.93 19.00 4.59
C ALA A 22 2.39 18.52 4.54
N ARG A 23 3.03 18.66 3.37
CA ARG A 23 4.44 18.30 3.13
C ARG A 23 4.75 16.80 3.22
N TRP A 24 3.74 15.92 3.22
CA TRP A 24 3.98 14.46 3.19
C TRP A 24 4.83 14.03 1.98
N GLN A 25 4.77 14.76 0.87
CA GLN A 25 5.51 14.50 -0.36
C GLN A 25 7.01 14.77 -0.24
N THR A 26 7.39 15.76 0.58
CA THR A 26 8.76 16.28 0.66
C THR A 26 9.44 15.93 1.98
N GLU A 27 8.66 15.61 3.02
CA GLU A 27 9.16 15.32 4.36
C GLU A 27 8.77 13.90 4.81
N TYR A 28 9.70 12.95 4.64
CA TYR A 28 9.48 11.53 5.01
C TYR A 28 9.13 11.33 6.49
N ARG A 29 9.50 12.26 7.39
CA ARG A 29 9.11 12.19 8.81
C ARG A 29 7.60 12.36 8.98
N ILE A 30 6.97 13.18 8.15
CA ILE A 30 5.54 13.47 8.19
C ILE A 30 4.73 12.27 7.69
N SER A 31 5.12 11.69 6.55
CA SER A 31 4.43 10.49 6.02
C SER A 31 4.60 9.27 6.94
N ARG A 32 5.78 9.10 7.57
CA ARG A 32 5.98 8.06 8.60
C ARG A 32 5.10 8.28 9.82
N ALA A 33 5.08 9.48 10.40
CA ALA A 33 4.26 9.76 11.57
C ALA A 33 2.76 9.53 11.30
N PHE A 34 2.30 9.84 10.08
CA PHE A 34 0.94 9.54 9.64
C PHE A 34 0.66 8.02 9.60
N GLY A 35 1.57 7.24 9.00
CA GLY A 35 1.47 5.79 8.98
C GLY A 35 1.54 5.16 10.37
N ASP A 36 2.42 5.65 11.25
CA ASP A 36 2.58 5.18 12.63
C ASP A 36 1.31 5.43 13.45
N ALA A 37 0.70 6.60 13.29
CA ALA A 37 -0.58 6.93 13.93
C ALA A 37 -1.70 5.98 13.48
N TRP A 38 -1.77 5.69 12.17
CA TRP A 38 -2.73 4.72 11.64
C TRP A 38 -2.49 3.29 12.16
N LEU A 39 -1.23 2.82 12.16
CA LEU A 39 -0.88 1.50 12.70
C LEU A 39 -1.28 1.38 14.17
N LYS A 40 -1.03 2.42 14.97
CA LYS A 40 -1.38 2.47 16.40
C LYS A 40 -2.89 2.51 16.63
N ALA A 41 -3.64 3.24 15.81
CA ALA A 41 -5.09 3.33 15.91
C ALA A 41 -5.78 1.99 15.58
N SER A 42 -5.22 1.21 14.64
CA SER A 42 -5.67 -0.15 14.29
C SER A 42 -7.17 -0.23 13.92
N GLU A 43 -7.74 0.86 13.38
CA GLU A 43 -9.16 0.96 13.05
C GLU A 43 -9.55 0.10 11.84
N ARG A 44 -8.68 0.08 10.82
CA ARG A 44 -8.87 -0.67 9.58
C ARG A 44 -7.58 -1.35 9.16
N PRO A 45 -7.64 -2.56 8.58
CA PRO A 45 -6.46 -3.32 8.16
C PRO A 45 -5.78 -2.75 6.93
N VAL A 46 -6.44 -1.84 6.19
CA VAL A 46 -5.91 -1.25 4.95
C VAL A 46 -6.05 0.26 5.00
N LEU A 47 -4.99 0.97 4.61
CA LEU A 47 -4.98 2.42 4.45
C LEU A 47 -4.65 2.77 3.01
N ARG A 48 -5.53 3.56 2.37
CA ARG A 48 -5.24 4.17 1.08
C ARG A 48 -4.36 5.41 1.29
N VAL A 49 -3.29 5.54 0.51
CA VAL A 49 -2.40 6.71 0.49
C VAL A 49 -2.11 7.14 -0.95
N PRO A 50 -1.93 8.44 -1.24
CA PRO A 50 -1.60 8.90 -2.58
C PRO A 50 -0.23 8.37 -3.02
N SER A 51 -0.09 8.07 -4.32
CA SER A 51 1.22 7.80 -4.90
C SER A 51 2.05 9.08 -4.97
N LEU A 52 3.30 9.03 -4.53
CA LEU A 52 4.24 10.14 -4.67
C LEU A 52 4.72 10.30 -6.12
N ILE A 53 4.85 9.17 -6.82
CA ILE A 53 5.47 9.10 -8.15
C ILE A 53 4.46 9.40 -9.25
N THR A 54 3.24 8.87 -9.14
CA THR A 54 2.23 8.99 -10.18
C THR A 54 1.02 9.80 -9.66
N PRO A 55 0.88 11.08 -10.04
CA PRO A 55 -0.26 11.88 -9.63
C PRO A 55 -1.59 11.26 -10.06
N GLY A 56 -2.56 11.20 -9.13
CA GLY A 56 -3.88 10.60 -9.37
C GLY A 56 -3.96 9.09 -9.05
N GLU A 57 -2.83 8.42 -8.84
CA GLU A 57 -2.79 7.02 -8.39
C GLU A 57 -2.70 6.87 -6.86
N TRP A 58 -3.03 5.68 -6.39
CA TRP A 58 -3.09 5.34 -4.97
C TRP A 58 -2.24 4.11 -4.68
N ASN A 59 -1.52 4.15 -3.57
CA ASN A 59 -0.94 2.99 -2.92
C ASN A 59 -1.83 2.56 -1.75
N PHE A 60 -1.72 1.29 -1.37
CA PHE A 60 -2.44 0.72 -0.23
C PHE A 60 -1.45 0.11 0.74
N LEU A 61 -1.51 0.54 1.99
CA LEU A 61 -0.74 -0.03 3.09
C LEU A 61 -1.58 -1.09 3.77
N LEU A 62 -0.98 -2.24 4.05
CA LEU A 62 -1.62 -3.35 4.75
C LEU A 62 -1.08 -3.42 6.19
N ASN A 63 -1.96 -3.60 7.17
CA ASN A 63 -1.60 -3.87 8.56
C ASN A 63 -2.01 -5.31 8.91
N PRO A 64 -1.09 -6.29 8.81
CA PRO A 64 -1.37 -7.68 9.15
C PRO A 64 -1.70 -7.93 10.62
N LEU A 65 -1.39 -6.98 11.51
CA LEU A 65 -1.65 -7.09 12.95
C LEU A 65 -3.07 -6.65 13.32
N GLN A 66 -3.82 -6.05 12.40
CA GLN A 66 -5.22 -5.68 12.64
C GLN A 66 -6.12 -6.92 12.52
N ARG A 67 -7.07 -7.08 13.46
CA ARG A 67 -7.91 -8.29 13.64
C ARG A 67 -8.73 -8.74 12.43
N ASP A 68 -9.14 -7.82 11.57
CA ASP A 68 -9.97 -8.06 10.39
C ASP A 68 -9.11 -8.22 9.11
N PHE A 69 -7.78 -8.13 9.22
CA PHE A 69 -6.89 -8.48 8.12
C PHE A 69 -7.06 -9.95 7.73
N SER A 70 -7.06 -10.23 6.42
CA SER A 70 -7.26 -11.60 5.93
C SER A 70 -6.46 -11.88 4.66
N LEU A 71 -5.66 -12.94 4.68
CA LEU A 71 -4.98 -13.46 3.50
C LEU A 71 -5.96 -14.03 2.45
N LYS A 72 -7.24 -14.23 2.79
CA LYS A 72 -8.26 -14.66 1.82
C LYS A 72 -8.55 -13.62 0.73
N TRP A 73 -8.10 -12.38 0.92
CA TRP A 73 -8.16 -11.34 -0.11
C TRP A 73 -7.22 -11.61 -1.27
N VAL A 74 -6.18 -12.42 -1.08
CA VAL A 74 -5.30 -12.85 -2.17
C VAL A 74 -6.05 -13.86 -3.03
N ILE A 75 -6.46 -13.45 -4.22
CA ILE A 75 -7.25 -14.26 -5.14
C ILE A 75 -6.40 -14.96 -6.21
N ALA A 76 -5.16 -14.51 -6.44
CA ALA A 76 -4.24 -15.15 -7.37
C ALA A 76 -2.77 -14.97 -6.97
N GLY A 77 -1.94 -15.93 -7.39
CA GLY A 77 -0.49 -15.97 -7.18
C GLY A 77 -0.03 -17.06 -6.19
N PRO A 78 1.29 -17.14 -5.91
CA PRO A 78 2.34 -16.32 -6.51
C PRO A 78 2.56 -16.66 -7.99
N SER A 79 2.56 -15.64 -8.84
CA SER A 79 2.89 -15.77 -10.26
C SER A 79 4.28 -15.19 -10.53
N THR A 80 5.06 -15.83 -11.39
CA THR A 80 6.37 -15.31 -11.79
C THR A 80 6.19 -14.02 -12.57
N TYR A 81 6.92 -12.98 -12.18
CA TYR A 81 7.06 -11.75 -12.94
C TYR A 81 8.46 -11.70 -13.56
N THR A 82 8.52 -11.67 -14.88
CA THR A 82 9.77 -11.50 -15.64
C THR A 82 9.81 -10.07 -16.14
N PHE A 83 10.71 -9.27 -15.59
CA PHE A 83 10.98 -7.94 -16.12
C PHE A 83 11.56 -8.05 -17.54
N ASP A 84 11.23 -7.10 -18.41
CA ASP A 84 11.94 -6.92 -19.66
C ASP A 84 13.43 -6.72 -19.37
N HIS A 85 14.29 -7.52 -20.00
CA HIS A 85 15.73 -7.50 -19.73
C HIS A 85 16.34 -6.11 -19.95
N ARG A 86 15.81 -5.30 -20.89
CA ARG A 86 16.29 -3.95 -21.18
C ARG A 86 16.03 -2.96 -20.05
N LEU A 87 15.05 -3.23 -19.18
CA LEU A 87 14.79 -2.43 -18.00
C LEU A 87 15.87 -2.62 -16.92
N LEU A 88 16.47 -3.81 -16.87
CA LEU A 88 17.47 -4.19 -15.87
C LEU A 88 18.90 -3.80 -16.26
N GLU A 89 19.17 -3.56 -17.54
CA GLU A 89 20.49 -3.19 -18.05
C GLU A 89 20.83 -1.69 -17.90
N GLN A 90 19.88 -0.87 -17.45
CA GLN A 90 20.08 0.58 -17.25
C GLN A 90 20.41 0.99 -15.80
N SER A 91 20.68 0.04 -14.91
CA SER A 91 21.02 0.29 -13.50
C SER A 91 22.52 0.17 -13.22
#